data_AF-A0A2E4F9J0-F1
#
_entry.id   AF-A0A2E4F9J0-F1
#
_cell.length_a   1.000
_cell.length_b   1.000
_cell.length_c   1.000
_cell.angle_alpha   90.00
_cell.angle_beta   90.00
_cell.angle_gamma   90.00
#
_symmetry.space_group_name_H-M   'P 1'
#
loop_
_entity.id
_entity.type
_entity.pdbx_description
1 polymer ?
#
loop_
_entity_poly.entity_id
_entity_poly.type
_entity_poly.pdbx_seq_one_letter_code
_entity_poly.pdbx_strand_id
1 'polypeptide(L)'
;MRVRCTIPALREGLEVVELQGRTFLEDPIRRVRVPLDELGLTICDALQREALTPAELTARVGAGRLDSYERVALLNRHLMLRTTRASDVLALHDVDEPPLPAFDGTLTHSAGLRHSCTGCGACCTGTDLGPLSDDDVARIKAVDWSPHLPESIKPEDWIVEVELQGGRVTRLLGRRDDRCVFLRDDNKCTIHAVAGASEKPLMCRQFPHLFVREPASPGIHVGFATECRSWHVAREDGATVESSQESLWRILEEKGSAIMLKPPFVVWDGLEWSWKVWSEVRQSQLDRVLDATTFAEVIDGIVEPVQEALLASMSPYEQDELFSTRLGWGIPSPPAGPLTGRGALEGFQEGCRVLSVTVGQGMAELADRYESASESAMARRHHALAEAIHHLLSGQAAPPAMTTPEALQIWKDMALAALDSHEIARGEAILYETARLVFKLVLSHHDCHQGVSDGMRARVDAHDVVDRMVRVTKMLRGALVSALMRRSRKEMIALFLFNSSVFVRGRAPRALGLDVATRLPGELR
;
A
#
# COMPACT_ATOMS: atom_id res chain seq x y z
N MET A 1 7.51 7.47 -40.79
CA MET A 1 7.42 6.00 -40.61
C MET A 1 6.40 5.73 -39.52
N ARG A 2 5.26 5.08 -39.82
CA ARG A 2 4.32 4.65 -38.76
C ARG A 2 4.90 3.39 -38.12
N VAL A 3 5.29 3.47 -36.85
CA VAL A 3 5.70 2.29 -36.07
C VAL A 3 4.50 1.36 -36.01
N ARG A 4 4.62 0.15 -36.56
CA ARG A 4 3.58 -0.87 -36.41
C ARG A 4 3.67 -1.40 -34.98
N CYS A 5 2.66 -1.12 -34.16
CA CYS A 5 2.52 -1.72 -32.84
C CYS A 5 2.34 -3.23 -33.01
N THR A 6 3.29 -4.02 -32.51
CA THR A 6 3.26 -5.49 -32.53
C THR A 6 3.23 -6.01 -31.10
N ILE A 7 2.53 -7.11 -30.90
CA ILE A 7 2.48 -7.92 -29.68
C ILE A 7 3.62 -8.91 -29.78
N PRO A 8 4.61 -8.88 -28.88
CA PRO A 8 5.77 -9.77 -28.96
C PRO A 8 5.39 -11.24 -28.78
N ALA A 9 6.17 -12.14 -29.36
CA ALA A 9 6.02 -13.59 -29.21
C ALA A 9 6.18 -14.04 -27.75
N LEU A 10 5.74 -15.26 -27.37
CA LEU A 10 6.06 -15.85 -26.07
C LEU A 10 7.56 -16.11 -25.94
N ARG A 11 8.10 -15.94 -24.74
CA ARG A 11 9.49 -16.24 -24.40
C ARG A 11 9.78 -17.74 -24.50
N GLU A 12 11.04 -18.06 -24.82
CA GLU A 12 11.50 -19.46 -24.87
C GLU A 12 11.58 -20.07 -23.47
N GLY A 13 11.38 -21.39 -23.39
CA GLY A 13 11.46 -22.16 -22.14
C GLY A 13 10.24 -22.03 -21.22
N LEU A 14 9.14 -21.43 -21.68
CA LEU A 14 7.87 -21.44 -20.95
C LEU A 14 7.14 -22.76 -21.19
N GLU A 15 6.51 -23.30 -20.15
CA GLU A 15 5.84 -24.59 -20.19
C GLU A 15 4.37 -24.45 -19.82
N VAL A 16 3.49 -25.14 -20.55
CA VAL A 16 2.09 -25.26 -20.14
C VAL A 16 1.97 -26.46 -19.20
N VAL A 17 1.50 -26.22 -17.97
CA VAL A 17 1.38 -27.24 -16.93
C VAL A 17 -0.05 -27.35 -16.42
N GLU A 18 -0.49 -28.55 -16.06
CA GLU A 18 -1.76 -28.78 -15.38
C GLU A 18 -1.55 -29.07 -13.90
N LEU A 19 -2.23 -28.31 -13.06
CA LEU A 19 -2.20 -28.47 -11.61
C LEU A 19 -3.62 -28.40 -11.06
N GLN A 20 -4.06 -29.46 -10.39
CA GLN A 20 -5.38 -29.54 -9.76
C GLN A 20 -6.54 -29.24 -10.72
N GLY A 21 -6.45 -29.73 -11.97
CA GLY A 21 -7.48 -29.53 -13.00
C GLY A 21 -7.54 -28.10 -13.57
N ARG A 22 -6.49 -27.30 -13.37
CA ARG A 22 -6.34 -25.96 -13.95
C ARG A 22 -5.05 -25.88 -14.76
N THR A 23 -5.11 -25.16 -15.86
CA THR A 23 -3.97 -24.98 -16.76
C THR A 23 -3.22 -23.68 -16.46
N PHE A 24 -1.90 -23.73 -16.47
CA PHE A 24 -1.02 -22.59 -16.23
C PHE A 24 0.06 -22.51 -17.30
N LEU A 25 0.53 -21.29 -17.59
CA LEU A 25 1.83 -21.08 -18.21
C LEU A 25 2.86 -20.85 -17.10
N GLU A 26 3.83 -21.76 -16.99
CA GLU A 26 4.91 -21.73 -16.02
C GLU A 26 6.19 -21.17 -16.63
N ASP A 27 6.84 -20.31 -15.86
CA ASP A 27 8.21 -19.87 -16.07
C ASP A 27 9.13 -20.62 -15.09
N PRO A 28 9.89 -21.61 -15.55
CA PRO A 28 10.70 -22.44 -14.66
C PRO A 28 11.86 -21.68 -14.02
N ILE A 29 12.36 -20.63 -14.68
CA ILE A 29 13.48 -19.82 -14.18
C ILE A 29 13.00 -18.96 -13.00
N ARG A 30 11.89 -18.24 -13.19
CA ARG A 30 11.34 -17.35 -12.15
C ARG A 30 10.41 -18.04 -11.16
N ARG A 31 10.05 -19.31 -11.41
CA ARG A 31 9.05 -20.07 -10.66
C ARG A 31 7.70 -19.33 -10.56
N VAL A 32 7.32 -18.65 -11.64
CA VAL A 32 6.05 -17.91 -11.76
C VAL A 32 5.07 -18.73 -12.58
N ARG A 33 3.81 -18.78 -12.15
CA ARG A 33 2.71 -19.46 -12.87
C ARG A 33 1.61 -18.48 -13.19
N VAL A 34 1.15 -18.47 -14.44
CA VAL A 34 0.04 -17.63 -14.91
C VAL A 34 -1.13 -18.53 -15.26
N PRO A 35 -2.29 -18.41 -14.59
CA PRO A 35 -3.46 -19.22 -14.92
C PRO A 35 -3.95 -18.88 -16.32
N LEU A 36 -4.31 -19.91 -17.10
CA LEU A 36 -4.88 -19.78 -18.44
C LEU A 36 -6.31 -20.31 -18.47
N ASP A 37 -7.19 -19.57 -19.15
CA ASP A 37 -8.46 -20.06 -19.66
C ASP A 37 -8.29 -20.56 -21.12
N GLU A 38 -9.36 -21.06 -21.75
CA GLU A 38 -9.32 -21.57 -23.13
C GLU A 38 -8.81 -20.51 -24.14
N LEU A 39 -9.23 -19.25 -23.95
CA LEU A 39 -8.77 -18.15 -24.77
C LEU A 39 -7.28 -17.83 -24.54
N GLY A 40 -6.83 -17.85 -23.28
CA GLY A 40 -5.43 -17.68 -22.91
C GLY A 40 -4.53 -18.73 -23.53
N LEU A 41 -4.97 -20.00 -23.56
CA LEU A 41 -4.26 -21.07 -24.26
C LEU A 41 -4.14 -20.81 -25.76
N THR A 42 -5.24 -20.39 -26.39
CA THR A 42 -5.26 -20.07 -27.83
C THR A 42 -4.35 -18.89 -28.17
N ILE A 43 -4.30 -17.88 -27.30
CA ILE A 43 -3.38 -16.74 -27.42
C ILE A 43 -1.93 -17.18 -27.24
N CYS A 44 -1.64 -18.07 -26.29
CA CYS A 44 -0.32 -18.63 -26.09
C CYS A 44 0.16 -19.37 -27.37
N ASP A 45 -0.66 -20.24 -27.95
CA ASP A 45 -0.32 -20.93 -29.22
C ASP A 45 -0.08 -19.94 -30.36
N ALA A 46 -0.94 -18.93 -30.49
CA ALA A 46 -0.81 -17.89 -31.51
C ALA A 46 0.50 -17.10 -31.41
N LEU A 47 0.94 -16.78 -30.18
CA LEU A 47 2.14 -16.00 -29.89
C LEU A 47 3.40 -16.85 -29.74
N GLN A 48 3.32 -18.18 -29.71
CA GLN A 48 4.48 -19.05 -29.52
C GLN A 48 5.50 -18.93 -30.68
N ARG A 49 5.02 -18.63 -31.88
CA ARG A 49 5.81 -18.68 -33.12
C ARG A 49 6.38 -17.31 -33.53
N GLU A 50 5.60 -16.25 -33.38
CA GLU A 50 5.94 -14.93 -33.94
C GLU A 50 5.24 -13.80 -33.20
N ALA A 51 5.75 -12.57 -33.39
CA ALA A 51 5.06 -11.37 -32.97
C ALA A 51 3.88 -11.07 -33.92
N LEU A 52 2.77 -10.60 -33.39
CA LEU A 52 1.54 -10.35 -34.16
C LEU A 52 1.06 -8.92 -33.93
N THR A 53 0.50 -8.27 -34.93
CA THR A 53 -0.29 -7.05 -34.69
C THR A 53 -1.58 -7.41 -33.92
N PRO A 54 -2.19 -6.46 -33.19
CA PRO A 54 -3.46 -6.72 -32.50
C PRO A 54 -4.56 -7.26 -33.42
N ALA A 55 -4.63 -6.77 -34.67
CA ALA A 55 -5.63 -7.23 -35.64
C ALA A 55 -5.37 -8.68 -36.08
N GLU A 56 -4.11 -9.04 -36.34
CA GLU A 56 -3.72 -10.41 -36.68
C GLU A 56 -4.00 -11.37 -35.54
N LEU A 57 -3.69 -10.98 -34.30
CA LEU A 57 -4.00 -11.79 -33.13
C LEU A 57 -5.51 -12.04 -33.02
N THR A 58 -6.33 -10.98 -33.03
CA THR A 58 -7.80 -11.14 -32.93
C THR A 58 -8.39 -12.00 -34.03
N ALA A 59 -7.88 -11.85 -35.25
CA ALA A 59 -8.31 -12.67 -36.38
C ALA A 59 -7.92 -14.14 -36.19
N ARG A 60 -6.71 -14.40 -35.65
CA ARG A 60 -6.19 -15.74 -35.43
C ARG A 60 -6.89 -16.47 -34.28
N VAL A 61 -7.19 -15.78 -33.18
CA VAL A 61 -7.82 -16.39 -32.00
C VAL A 61 -9.35 -16.38 -32.06
N GLY A 62 -9.95 -15.67 -33.01
CA GLY A 62 -11.40 -15.60 -33.19
C GLY A 62 -12.13 -14.89 -32.04
N ALA A 63 -11.45 -14.01 -31.30
CA ALA A 63 -11.96 -13.34 -30.11
C ALA A 63 -11.98 -11.81 -30.24
N GLY A 64 -12.80 -11.18 -29.41
CA GLY A 64 -12.87 -9.72 -29.31
C GLY A 64 -11.52 -9.10 -28.97
N ARG A 65 -11.31 -7.87 -29.46
CA ARG A 65 -10.07 -7.12 -29.20
C ARG A 65 -9.81 -6.90 -27.72
N LEU A 66 -10.86 -6.61 -26.95
CA LEU A 66 -10.75 -6.39 -25.51
C LEU A 66 -10.32 -7.67 -24.78
N ASP A 67 -11.02 -8.78 -25.00
CA ASP A 67 -10.71 -10.06 -24.36
C ASP A 67 -9.29 -10.54 -24.69
N SER A 68 -8.90 -10.43 -25.96
CA SER A 68 -7.55 -10.76 -26.42
C SER A 68 -6.50 -9.90 -25.73
N TYR A 69 -6.76 -8.59 -25.64
CA TYR A 69 -5.84 -7.65 -25.01
C TYR A 69 -5.68 -7.92 -23.51
N GLU A 70 -6.74 -8.26 -22.79
CA GLU A 70 -6.66 -8.57 -21.36
C GLU A 70 -5.73 -9.75 -21.07
N ARG A 71 -5.79 -10.82 -21.88
CA ARG A 71 -4.93 -12.00 -21.73
C ARG A 71 -3.49 -11.69 -22.14
N VAL A 72 -3.28 -10.93 -23.21
CA VAL A 72 -1.94 -10.44 -23.60
C VAL A 72 -1.34 -9.57 -22.50
N ALA A 73 -2.12 -8.67 -21.90
CA ALA A 73 -1.68 -7.83 -20.80
C ALA A 73 -1.31 -8.67 -19.56
N LEU A 74 -2.06 -9.74 -19.28
CA LEU A 74 -1.72 -10.70 -18.22
C LEU A 74 -0.38 -11.40 -18.49
N LEU A 75 -0.18 -11.94 -19.71
CA LEU A 75 1.07 -12.58 -20.11
C LEU A 75 2.25 -11.60 -20.03
N ASN A 76 2.07 -10.38 -20.53
CA ASN A 76 3.10 -9.33 -20.49
C ASN A 76 3.43 -8.88 -19.06
N ARG A 77 2.43 -8.72 -18.19
CA ARG A 77 2.61 -8.39 -16.77
C ARG A 77 3.50 -9.40 -16.08
N HIS A 78 3.32 -10.67 -16.42
CA HIS A 78 4.11 -11.76 -15.89
C HIS A 78 5.34 -12.08 -16.74
N LEU A 79 5.81 -11.19 -17.61
CA LEU A 79 7.05 -11.32 -18.40
C LEU A 79 7.13 -12.61 -19.25
N MET A 80 5.98 -13.08 -19.75
CA MET A 80 5.89 -14.27 -20.57
C MET A 80 6.13 -13.99 -22.06
N LEU A 81 6.17 -12.72 -22.47
CA LEU A 81 6.42 -12.30 -23.84
C LEU A 81 7.90 -11.93 -24.03
N ARG A 82 8.46 -12.10 -25.25
CA ARG A 82 9.81 -11.69 -25.68
C ARG A 82 9.89 -10.17 -25.81
N THR A 83 9.76 -9.50 -24.69
CA THR A 83 10.00 -8.07 -24.58
C THR A 83 11.42 -7.83 -24.09
N THR A 84 11.99 -6.66 -24.39
CA THR A 84 13.27 -6.24 -23.79
C THR A 84 13.22 -6.36 -22.27
N ARG A 85 12.09 -5.96 -21.67
CA ARG A 85 11.78 -6.12 -20.24
C ARG A 85 11.93 -7.56 -19.74
N ALA A 86 11.37 -8.53 -20.45
CA ALA A 86 11.46 -9.94 -20.04
C ALA A 86 12.90 -10.45 -20.14
N SER A 87 13.65 -10.04 -21.18
CA SER A 87 15.07 -10.38 -21.34
C SER A 87 15.93 -9.78 -20.21
N ASP A 88 15.71 -8.51 -19.85
CA ASP A 88 16.46 -7.83 -18.79
C ASP A 88 16.21 -8.48 -17.42
N VAL A 89 14.96 -8.81 -17.11
CA VAL A 89 14.62 -9.49 -15.85
C VAL A 89 15.15 -10.92 -15.81
N LEU A 90 15.10 -11.66 -16.93
CA LEU A 90 15.73 -12.96 -16.99
C LEU A 90 17.24 -12.88 -16.78
N ALA A 91 17.91 -11.88 -17.37
CA ALA A 91 19.33 -11.68 -17.15
C ALA A 91 19.63 -11.55 -15.65
N LEU A 92 18.78 -10.85 -14.87
CA LEU A 92 18.90 -10.78 -13.40
C LEU A 92 18.71 -12.13 -12.69
N HIS A 93 17.98 -13.08 -13.29
CA HIS A 93 17.76 -14.42 -12.74
C HIS A 93 18.77 -15.46 -13.25
N ASP A 94 19.47 -15.16 -14.34
CA ASP A 94 20.49 -16.00 -15.00
C ASP A 94 21.92 -15.60 -14.60
N VAL A 95 22.10 -14.45 -13.95
CA VAL A 95 23.29 -14.24 -13.11
C VAL A 95 23.11 -15.11 -11.87
N ASP A 96 24.13 -15.94 -11.57
CA ASP A 96 24.44 -16.26 -10.19
C ASP A 96 24.40 -14.92 -9.43
N GLU A 97 23.32 -14.69 -8.67
CA GLU A 97 23.10 -13.43 -7.99
C GLU A 97 24.39 -13.17 -7.20
N PRO A 98 25.20 -12.15 -7.57
CA PRO A 98 26.45 -11.94 -6.87
C PRO A 98 26.07 -11.81 -5.41
N PRO A 99 26.77 -12.51 -4.49
CA PRO A 99 26.41 -12.51 -3.09
C PRO A 99 26.20 -11.06 -2.69
N LEU A 100 25.05 -10.78 -2.07
CA LEU A 100 24.66 -9.43 -1.67
C LEU A 100 25.91 -8.73 -1.15
N PRO A 101 26.25 -7.52 -1.65
CA PRO A 101 27.48 -6.86 -1.26
C PRO A 101 27.58 -6.89 0.25
N ALA A 102 28.76 -7.28 0.73
CA ALA A 102 29.02 -7.37 2.16
C ALA A 102 28.59 -6.05 2.78
N PHE A 103 27.69 -6.19 3.74
CA PHE A 103 27.11 -5.05 4.40
C PHE A 103 28.19 -4.33 5.22
N ASP A 104 28.41 -3.05 4.96
CA ASP A 104 29.50 -2.31 5.61
C ASP A 104 29.14 -1.80 7.01
N GLY A 105 27.89 -2.02 7.45
CA GLY A 105 27.43 -1.60 8.76
C GLY A 105 27.06 -0.13 8.85
N THR A 106 26.56 0.49 7.76
CA THR A 106 26.03 1.87 7.80
C THR A 106 24.49 1.90 7.80
N LEU A 107 23.89 2.59 8.77
CA LEU A 107 22.46 2.94 8.76
C LEU A 107 22.31 4.34 8.17
N THR A 108 21.49 4.48 7.12
CA THR A 108 21.09 5.78 6.57
C THR A 108 19.66 6.10 7.00
N HIS A 109 19.32 7.38 7.11
CA HIS A 109 17.99 7.83 7.50
C HIS A 109 17.84 9.33 7.16
N SER A 110 16.60 9.82 7.08
CA SER A 110 16.35 11.26 6.99
C SER A 110 16.71 11.97 8.30
N ALA A 111 17.11 13.24 8.20
CA ALA A 111 17.56 14.01 9.36
C ALA A 111 16.43 14.27 10.36
N GLY A 112 16.73 14.15 11.66
CA GLY A 112 15.77 14.47 12.73
C GLY A 112 14.71 13.40 13.00
N LEU A 113 14.80 12.24 12.36
CA LEU A 113 13.95 11.09 12.65
C LEU A 113 14.14 10.62 14.10
N ARG A 114 13.03 10.60 14.85
CA ARG A 114 12.98 10.28 16.28
C ARG A 114 11.90 9.28 16.60
N HIS A 115 12.24 8.29 17.43
CA HIS A 115 11.24 7.39 17.97
C HIS A 115 11.73 6.66 19.23
N SER A 116 10.92 6.68 20.28
CA SER A 116 11.00 5.75 21.41
C SER A 116 9.62 5.16 21.68
N CYS A 117 9.55 3.86 21.99
CA CYS A 117 8.28 3.25 22.39
C CYS A 117 7.81 3.84 23.73
N THR A 118 6.63 4.45 23.75
CA THR A 118 6.04 5.07 24.96
C THR A 118 5.23 4.09 25.80
N GLY A 119 5.07 2.85 25.33
CA GLY A 119 4.26 1.82 25.98
C GLY A 119 2.79 2.21 26.05
N CYS A 120 2.23 2.71 24.95
CA CYS A 120 0.80 3.06 24.85
C CYS A 120 -0.13 1.85 24.65
N GLY A 121 0.43 0.68 24.35
CA GLY A 121 -0.31 -0.58 24.12
C GLY A 121 -1.03 -0.68 22.77
N ALA A 122 -1.12 0.41 21.98
CA ALA A 122 -1.93 0.44 20.77
C ALA A 122 -1.45 -0.46 19.61
N CYS A 123 -0.14 -0.68 19.47
CA CYS A 123 0.37 -1.65 18.50
C CYS A 123 0.13 -3.10 18.95
N CYS A 124 -0.18 -3.33 20.23
CA CYS A 124 -0.51 -4.62 20.79
C CYS A 124 -2.01 -4.95 20.73
N THR A 125 -2.83 -4.11 20.09
CA THR A 125 -4.26 -4.31 19.90
C THR A 125 -4.66 -4.29 18.43
N GLY A 126 -5.73 -5.00 18.07
CA GLY A 126 -6.31 -4.99 16.73
C GLY A 126 -5.41 -5.52 15.61
N THR A 127 -4.36 -6.26 15.93
CA THR A 127 -3.46 -6.89 14.96
C THR A 127 -2.88 -8.17 15.54
N ASP A 128 -2.60 -9.12 14.66
CA ASP A 128 -1.78 -10.26 15.00
C ASP A 128 -0.31 -9.83 15.13
N LEU A 129 0.40 -10.45 16.08
CA LEU A 129 1.79 -10.13 16.37
C LEU A 129 2.68 -11.33 16.03
N GLY A 130 3.31 -11.26 14.87
CA GLY A 130 4.31 -12.21 14.40
C GLY A 130 4.75 -11.88 12.97
N PRO A 131 5.48 -12.77 12.30
CA PRO A 131 5.89 -14.09 12.79
C PRO A 131 6.93 -14.02 13.92
N LEU A 132 6.94 -15.04 14.79
CA LEU A 132 7.98 -15.26 15.81
C LEU A 132 9.10 -16.14 15.25
N SER A 133 10.35 -15.82 15.61
CA SER A 133 11.49 -16.71 15.35
C SER A 133 11.54 -17.87 16.35
N ASP A 134 12.32 -18.92 16.05
CA ASP A 134 12.54 -20.02 17.01
C ASP A 134 13.19 -19.52 18.31
N ASP A 135 14.08 -18.52 18.21
CA ASP A 135 14.72 -17.90 19.37
C ASP A 135 13.73 -17.09 20.22
N ASP A 136 12.78 -16.39 19.58
CA ASP A 136 11.69 -15.70 20.29
C ASP A 136 10.82 -16.70 21.06
N VAL A 137 10.45 -17.82 20.41
CA VAL A 137 9.64 -18.88 21.03
C VAL A 137 10.36 -19.49 22.22
N ALA A 138 11.64 -19.81 22.07
CA ALA A 138 12.45 -20.38 23.14
C ALA A 138 12.57 -19.41 24.33
N ARG A 139 12.82 -18.12 24.06
CA ARG A 139 12.92 -17.07 25.07
C ARG A 139 11.62 -16.87 25.85
N ILE A 140 10.48 -16.83 25.14
CA ILE A 140 9.16 -16.75 25.79
C ILE A 140 8.91 -17.98 26.66
N LYS A 141 9.19 -19.19 26.18
CA LYS A 141 8.93 -20.43 26.92
C LYS A 141 9.89 -20.67 28.10
N ALA A 142 11.04 -20.00 28.14
CA ALA A 142 12.01 -20.13 29.22
C ALA A 142 11.58 -19.45 30.53
N VAL A 143 10.56 -18.59 30.49
CA VAL A 143 10.05 -17.85 31.65
C VAL A 143 8.64 -18.31 31.95
N ASP A 144 8.34 -18.61 33.21
CA ASP A 144 6.96 -18.84 33.65
C ASP A 144 6.24 -17.48 33.80
N TRP A 145 5.40 -17.14 32.82
CA TRP A 145 4.63 -15.90 32.84
C TRP A 145 3.34 -16.00 33.64
N SER A 146 2.94 -17.20 34.07
CA SER A 146 1.67 -17.44 34.77
C SER A 146 1.47 -16.53 36.00
N PRO A 147 2.49 -16.25 36.84
CA PRO A 147 2.36 -15.33 37.97
C PRO A 147 2.14 -13.86 37.59
N HIS A 148 2.36 -13.49 36.33
CA HIS A 148 2.33 -12.12 35.83
C HIS A 148 1.21 -11.87 34.81
N LEU A 149 0.42 -12.89 34.50
CA LEU A 149 -0.70 -12.84 33.58
C LEU A 149 -2.00 -13.15 34.34
N PRO A 150 -3.17 -12.69 33.84
CA PRO A 150 -4.45 -13.07 34.41
C PRO A 150 -4.63 -14.59 34.43
N GLU A 151 -5.26 -15.13 35.49
CA GLU A 151 -5.44 -16.58 35.67
C GLU A 151 -6.14 -17.28 34.49
N SER A 152 -6.92 -16.53 33.71
CA SER A 152 -7.59 -17.02 32.50
C SER A 152 -6.64 -17.37 31.36
N ILE A 153 -5.40 -16.87 31.37
CA ILE A 153 -4.39 -17.09 30.32
C ILE A 153 -3.47 -18.22 30.76
N LYS A 154 -3.43 -19.30 29.98
CA LYS A 154 -2.60 -20.47 30.23
C LYS A 154 -1.35 -20.48 29.34
N PRO A 155 -0.30 -21.26 29.67
CA PRO A 155 0.92 -21.34 28.86
C PRO A 155 0.69 -21.65 27.38
N GLU A 156 -0.31 -22.47 27.06
CA GLU A 156 -0.76 -22.80 25.71
C GLU A 156 -1.32 -21.60 24.93
N ASP A 157 -1.79 -20.55 25.63
CA ASP A 157 -2.33 -19.34 25.01
C ASP A 157 -1.22 -18.33 24.64
N TRP A 158 0.03 -18.51 25.07
CA TRP A 158 1.09 -17.52 24.86
C TRP A 158 1.49 -17.40 23.41
N ILE A 159 1.49 -18.53 22.69
CA ILE A 159 1.94 -18.65 21.31
C ILE A 159 0.92 -19.49 20.54
N VAL A 160 0.42 -18.96 19.44
CA VAL A 160 -0.53 -19.66 18.57
C VAL A 160 0.16 -20.02 17.27
N GLU A 161 -0.06 -21.24 16.80
CA GLU A 161 0.38 -21.71 15.49
C GLU A 161 -0.74 -21.49 14.46
N VAL A 162 -0.40 -20.86 13.34
CA VAL A 162 -1.35 -20.58 12.25
C VAL A 162 -0.84 -21.23 10.98
N GLU A 163 -1.69 -22.04 10.36
CA GLU A 163 -1.41 -22.62 9.05
C GLU A 163 -1.65 -21.56 7.96
N LEU A 164 -0.59 -21.27 7.22
CA LEU A 164 -0.60 -20.43 6.03
C LEU A 164 -0.94 -21.28 4.80
N GLN A 165 -1.34 -20.61 3.71
CA GLN A 165 -1.56 -21.29 2.43
C GLN A 165 -0.33 -22.11 2.01
N GLY A 166 -0.57 -23.35 1.60
CA GLY A 166 0.48 -24.29 1.20
C GLY A 166 1.05 -25.13 2.36
N GLY A 167 0.34 -25.25 3.48
CA GLY A 167 0.71 -26.14 4.60
C GLY A 167 1.88 -25.64 5.45
N ARG A 168 2.30 -24.38 5.27
CA ARG A 168 3.36 -23.77 6.08
C ARG A 168 2.78 -23.29 7.39
N VAL A 169 3.40 -23.60 8.51
CA VAL A 169 2.98 -23.09 9.81
C VAL A 169 3.79 -21.84 10.18
N THR A 170 3.13 -20.82 10.72
CA THR A 170 3.76 -19.67 11.36
C THR A 170 3.34 -19.55 12.82
N ARG A 171 4.14 -18.87 13.64
CA ARG A 171 3.88 -18.70 15.06
C ARG A 171 3.66 -17.23 15.38
N LEU A 172 2.61 -16.95 16.14
CA LEU A 172 2.19 -15.62 16.54
C LEU A 172 2.11 -15.57 18.07
N LEU A 173 2.22 -14.37 18.66
CA LEU A 173 1.79 -14.20 20.05
C LEU A 173 0.28 -14.40 20.13
N GLY A 174 -0.16 -15.09 21.18
CA GLY A 174 -1.58 -15.28 21.39
C GLY A 174 -2.33 -13.98 21.67
N ARG A 175 -3.65 -14.07 21.53
CA ARG A 175 -4.56 -12.93 21.66
C ARG A 175 -5.71 -13.24 22.60
N ARG A 176 -6.15 -12.22 23.33
CA ARG A 176 -7.35 -12.21 24.17
C ARG A 176 -8.07 -10.89 23.93
N ASP A 177 -9.38 -10.86 23.72
CA ASP A 177 -10.16 -9.62 23.56
C ASP A 177 -9.56 -8.60 22.55
N ASP A 178 -9.14 -9.06 21.37
CA ASP A 178 -8.48 -8.25 20.32
C ASP A 178 -7.12 -7.65 20.72
N ARG A 179 -6.52 -8.05 21.85
CA ARG A 179 -5.21 -7.59 22.34
C ARG A 179 -4.24 -8.75 22.57
N CYS A 180 -2.94 -8.46 22.54
CA CYS A 180 -1.90 -9.44 22.88
C CYS A 180 -2.08 -9.97 24.30
N VAL A 181 -1.88 -11.27 24.51
CA VAL A 181 -1.94 -11.93 25.84
C VAL A 181 -0.96 -11.34 26.85
N PHE A 182 0.18 -10.81 26.39
CA PHE A 182 1.17 -10.14 27.24
C PHE A 182 0.90 -8.65 27.47
N LEU A 183 -0.23 -8.10 26.99
CA LEU A 183 -0.60 -6.73 27.28
C LEU A 183 -1.43 -6.69 28.57
N ARG A 184 -0.97 -5.95 29.57
CA ARG A 184 -1.65 -5.74 30.87
C ARG A 184 -2.72 -4.66 30.81
N ASP A 185 -3.65 -4.64 31.75
CA ASP A 185 -4.77 -3.70 31.77
C ASP A 185 -4.34 -2.22 31.83
N ASP A 186 -3.12 -1.93 32.28
CA ASP A 186 -2.48 -0.60 32.24
C ASP A 186 -1.77 -0.29 30.91
N ASN A 187 -2.03 -1.07 29.85
CA ASN A 187 -1.43 -0.99 28.53
C ASN A 187 0.11 -1.19 28.47
N LYS A 188 0.71 -1.73 29.53
CA LYS A 188 2.12 -2.10 29.55
C LYS A 188 2.31 -3.56 29.18
N CYS A 189 3.42 -3.85 28.51
CA CYS A 189 3.78 -5.23 28.13
C CYS A 189 4.37 -5.96 29.34
N THR A 190 3.84 -7.13 29.69
CA THR A 190 4.33 -7.97 30.79
C THR A 190 5.79 -8.37 30.59
N ILE A 191 6.17 -8.81 29.39
CA ILE A 191 7.56 -9.19 29.08
C ILE A 191 8.52 -8.02 29.37
N HIS A 192 8.15 -6.83 28.91
CA HIS A 192 8.93 -5.63 29.19
C HIS A 192 8.98 -5.31 30.69
N ALA A 193 7.84 -5.30 31.37
CA ALA A 193 7.75 -4.91 32.77
C ALA A 193 8.53 -5.85 33.71
N VAL A 194 8.57 -7.15 33.41
CA VAL A 194 9.17 -8.17 34.26
C VAL A 194 10.62 -8.46 33.87
N ALA A 195 10.91 -8.57 32.57
CA ALA A 195 12.19 -9.04 32.07
C ALA A 195 12.98 -7.97 31.29
N GLY A 196 12.38 -6.83 30.98
CA GLY A 196 13.02 -5.70 30.29
C GLY A 196 12.71 -5.64 28.79
N ALA A 197 13.00 -4.49 28.18
CA ALA A 197 12.69 -4.24 26.77
C ALA A 197 13.42 -5.18 25.81
N SER A 198 14.64 -5.63 26.17
CA SER A 198 15.47 -6.55 25.39
C SER A 198 14.87 -7.95 25.26
N GLU A 199 14.02 -8.35 26.21
CA GLU A 199 13.42 -9.69 26.25
C GLU A 199 12.15 -9.80 25.42
N LYS A 200 11.62 -8.66 24.95
CA LYS A 200 10.51 -8.67 24.00
C LYS A 200 10.92 -9.41 22.72
N PRO A 201 9.98 -10.09 22.05
CA PRO A 201 10.24 -10.70 20.75
C PRO A 201 10.87 -9.71 19.77
N LEU A 202 11.75 -10.20 18.89
CA LEU A 202 12.50 -9.37 17.96
C LEU A 202 11.61 -8.43 17.16
N MET A 203 10.49 -8.92 16.62
CA MET A 203 9.53 -8.08 15.88
C MET A 203 8.93 -6.96 16.73
N CYS A 204 8.73 -7.19 18.03
CA CYS A 204 8.22 -6.20 18.99
C CYS A 204 9.29 -5.18 19.43
N ARG A 205 10.59 -5.52 19.33
CA ARG A 205 11.71 -4.58 19.54
C ARG A 205 12.00 -3.77 18.29
N GLN A 206 11.88 -4.40 17.12
CA GLN A 206 12.04 -3.76 15.83
C GLN A 206 10.97 -2.69 15.60
N PHE A 207 9.70 -2.99 15.87
CA PHE A 207 8.62 -2.04 15.61
C PHE A 207 8.82 -0.70 16.35
N PRO A 208 8.68 0.46 15.66
CA PRO A 208 8.18 0.65 14.30
C PRO A 208 9.27 0.79 13.23
N HIS A 209 10.54 0.51 13.53
CA HIS A 209 11.63 0.65 12.57
C HIS A 209 11.44 -0.30 11.37
N LEU A 210 11.55 0.27 10.18
CA LEU A 210 11.58 -0.45 8.92
C LEU A 210 12.97 -0.32 8.34
N PHE A 211 13.65 -1.46 8.18
CA PHE A 211 14.95 -1.54 7.55
C PHE A 211 14.76 -1.81 6.07
N VAL A 212 15.29 -0.94 5.21
CA VAL A 212 15.19 -1.03 3.76
C VAL A 212 16.59 -1.09 3.18
N ARG A 213 16.89 -2.16 2.45
CA ARG A 213 18.13 -2.30 1.69
C ARG A 213 17.90 -1.72 0.31
N GLU A 214 18.66 -0.68 0.00
CA GLU A 214 18.64 0.00 -1.29
C GLU A 214 19.62 -0.71 -2.25
N PRO A 215 19.27 -0.92 -3.53
CA PRO A 215 20.06 -1.73 -4.45
C PRO A 215 21.46 -1.18 -4.74
N ALA A 216 21.62 0.15 -4.72
CA ALA A 216 22.87 0.84 -5.07
C ALA A 216 23.63 1.38 -3.84
N SER A 217 23.11 1.16 -2.63
CA SER A 217 23.73 1.64 -1.39
C SER A 217 24.31 0.47 -0.61
N PRO A 218 25.53 0.59 -0.04
CA PRO A 218 26.07 -0.42 0.85
C PRO A 218 25.36 -0.44 2.22
N GLY A 219 24.56 0.59 2.54
CA GLY A 219 23.89 0.75 3.83
C GLY A 219 22.44 0.24 3.88
N ILE A 220 21.87 0.26 5.09
CA ILE A 220 20.44 0.00 5.35
C ILE A 220 19.77 1.33 5.67
N HIS A 221 18.77 1.70 4.90
CA HIS A 221 17.92 2.83 5.21
C HIS A 221 16.94 2.49 6.33
N VAL A 222 16.80 3.38 7.31
CA VAL A 222 15.89 3.25 8.45
C VAL A 222 14.73 4.22 8.26
N GLY A 223 13.54 3.67 8.06
CA GLY A 223 12.27 4.39 8.11
C GLY A 223 11.40 3.92 9.26
N PHE A 224 10.16 4.39 9.29
CA PHE A 224 9.19 3.99 10.30
C PHE A 224 7.85 3.55 9.72
N ALA A 225 7.23 2.59 10.40
CA ALA A 225 5.86 2.19 10.14
C ALA A 225 4.89 3.26 10.66
N THR A 226 3.93 3.65 9.81
CA THR A 226 2.89 4.66 10.13
C THR A 226 1.83 4.18 11.12
N GLU A 227 1.97 2.96 11.68
CA GLU A 227 0.97 2.33 12.54
C GLU A 227 1.20 2.56 14.04
N CYS A 228 2.26 3.30 14.40
CA CYS A 228 2.54 3.62 15.80
C CYS A 228 1.58 4.71 16.30
N ARG A 229 0.58 4.35 17.12
CA ARG A 229 -0.40 5.35 17.62
C ARG A 229 0.19 6.39 18.57
N SER A 230 1.37 6.13 19.11
CA SER A 230 2.09 7.10 19.94
C SER A 230 3.12 7.91 19.18
N TRP A 231 3.05 7.94 17.84
CA TRP A 231 3.99 8.68 17.01
C TRP A 231 4.14 10.16 17.43
N HIS A 232 3.01 10.85 17.66
CA HIS A 232 2.99 12.25 18.06
C HIS A 232 3.79 12.53 19.34
N VAL A 233 3.85 11.58 20.27
CA VAL A 233 4.70 11.68 21.49
C VAL A 233 6.13 11.25 21.17
N ALA A 234 6.28 10.12 20.47
CA ALA A 234 7.58 9.51 20.20
C ALA A 234 8.49 10.38 19.32
N ARG A 235 7.93 11.23 18.47
CA ARG A 235 8.71 12.15 17.64
C ARG A 235 9.29 13.34 18.42
N GLU A 236 8.66 13.72 19.53
CA GLU A 236 9.06 14.87 20.36
C GLU A 236 10.11 14.43 21.38
N ASP A 237 9.80 13.36 22.12
CA ASP A 237 10.61 12.90 23.26
C ASP A 237 11.46 11.66 22.95
N GLY A 238 11.38 11.14 21.72
CA GLY A 238 12.09 9.93 21.32
C GLY A 238 13.58 10.14 21.07
N ALA A 239 14.31 9.03 21.19
CA ALA A 239 15.70 8.94 20.77
C ALA A 239 15.79 9.15 19.25
N THR A 240 16.86 9.80 18.79
CA THR A 240 17.08 9.91 17.35
C THR A 240 17.57 8.57 16.80
N VAL A 241 17.48 8.38 15.48
CA VAL A 241 18.04 7.19 14.82
C VAL A 241 19.56 7.14 15.05
N GLU A 242 20.25 8.28 14.97
CA GLU A 242 21.69 8.41 15.22
C GLU A 242 22.06 7.93 16.64
N SER A 243 21.33 8.37 17.67
CA SER A 243 21.61 7.94 19.04
C SER A 243 21.24 6.48 19.31
N SER A 244 20.44 5.86 18.44
CA SER A 244 19.92 4.50 18.60
C SER A 244 20.63 3.47 17.71
N GLN A 245 21.66 3.86 16.94
CA GLN A 245 22.29 3.00 15.93
C GLN A 245 22.75 1.65 16.46
N GLU A 246 23.38 1.59 17.64
CA GLU A 246 23.84 0.31 18.23
C GLU A 246 22.66 -0.65 18.50
N SER A 247 21.55 -0.13 19.02
CA SER A 247 20.34 -0.93 19.30
C SER A 247 19.70 -1.43 18.00
N LEU A 248 19.65 -0.58 16.98
CA LEU A 248 19.13 -0.93 15.65
C LEU A 248 20.02 -1.96 14.95
N TRP A 249 21.34 -1.87 15.12
CA TRP A 249 22.27 -2.88 14.65
C TRP A 249 22.04 -4.22 15.29
N ARG A 250 21.90 -4.25 16.62
CA ARG A 250 21.63 -5.49 17.35
C ARG A 250 20.36 -6.17 16.85
N ILE A 251 19.31 -5.40 16.53
CA ILE A 251 18.08 -5.95 15.93
C ILE A 251 18.40 -6.64 14.59
N LEU A 252 19.21 -6.03 13.73
CA LEU A 252 19.59 -6.60 12.43
C LEU A 252 20.51 -7.84 12.57
N GLU A 253 21.45 -7.82 13.51
CA GLU A 253 22.32 -8.96 13.84
C GLU A 253 21.53 -10.15 14.37
N GLU A 254 20.49 -9.89 15.17
CA GLU A 254 19.52 -10.87 15.65
C GLU A 254 18.55 -11.35 14.55
N LYS A 255 18.82 -11.04 13.26
CA LYS A 255 18.02 -11.40 12.08
C LYS A 255 16.69 -10.63 11.98
N GLY A 256 16.70 -9.37 12.41
CA GLY A 256 15.60 -8.43 12.21
C GLY A 256 15.24 -8.31 10.72
N SER A 257 13.96 -8.09 10.44
CA SER A 257 13.47 -8.08 9.07
C SER A 257 13.96 -6.83 8.33
N ALA A 258 14.69 -7.03 7.24
CA ALA A 258 15.05 -5.98 6.29
C ALA A 258 14.39 -6.25 4.93
N ILE A 259 13.81 -5.20 4.36
CA ILE A 259 13.13 -5.24 3.07
C ILE A 259 14.16 -4.93 1.99
N MET A 260 14.33 -5.84 1.04
CA MET A 260 15.14 -5.59 -0.14
C MET A 260 14.29 -4.96 -1.24
N LEU A 261 14.69 -3.78 -1.71
CA LEU A 261 14.08 -3.21 -2.92
C LEU A 261 14.67 -3.91 -4.15
N LYS A 262 13.80 -4.22 -5.11
CA LYS A 262 14.18 -4.99 -6.31
C LYS A 262 13.80 -4.18 -7.56
N PRO A 263 14.71 -3.32 -8.07
CA PRO A 263 14.50 -2.65 -9.34
C PRO A 263 14.61 -3.67 -10.50
N PRO A 264 14.04 -3.34 -11.68
CA PRO A 264 13.35 -2.10 -11.99
C PRO A 264 11.98 -2.01 -11.29
N PHE A 265 11.55 -0.79 -10.96
CA PHE A 265 10.27 -0.55 -10.31
C PHE A 265 9.18 -0.39 -11.35
N VAL A 266 8.14 -1.22 -11.27
CA VAL A 266 6.98 -1.07 -12.13
C VAL A 266 6.30 0.26 -11.81
N VAL A 267 6.20 1.15 -12.78
CA VAL A 267 5.50 2.43 -12.61
C VAL A 267 4.02 2.21 -12.88
N TRP A 268 3.75 1.65 -14.05
CA TRP A 268 2.44 1.29 -14.57
C TRP A 268 2.61 0.21 -15.65
N ASP A 269 1.55 -0.50 -16.03
CA ASP A 269 1.57 -1.60 -17.01
C ASP A 269 2.50 -1.29 -18.22
N GLY A 270 3.70 -1.90 -18.25
CA GLY A 270 4.69 -1.76 -19.32
C GLY A 270 5.73 -0.64 -19.17
N LEU A 271 5.60 0.23 -18.18
CA LEU A 271 6.56 1.29 -17.84
C LEU A 271 7.27 0.96 -16.53
N GLU A 272 8.59 1.07 -16.52
CA GLU A 272 9.41 0.83 -15.34
C GLU A 272 10.45 1.93 -15.13
N TRP A 273 10.83 2.12 -13.87
CA TRP A 273 11.89 3.03 -13.47
C TRP A 273 13.09 2.27 -12.93
N SER A 274 14.28 2.73 -13.29
CA SER A 274 15.51 2.29 -12.65
C SER A 274 15.57 2.79 -11.20
N TRP A 275 16.49 2.23 -10.42
CA TRP A 275 16.80 2.76 -9.09
C TRP A 275 17.08 4.27 -9.12
N LYS A 276 17.86 4.73 -10.11
CA LYS A 276 18.22 6.14 -10.25
C LYS A 276 16.98 7.03 -10.36
N VAL A 277 16.08 6.72 -11.30
CA VAL A 277 14.86 7.52 -11.50
C VAL A 277 14.00 7.53 -10.24
N TRP A 278 13.79 6.37 -9.62
CA TRP A 278 13.04 6.30 -8.37
C TRP A 278 13.70 7.11 -7.23
N SER A 279 15.02 7.05 -7.09
CA SER A 279 15.74 7.78 -6.05
C SER A 279 15.62 9.30 -6.21
N GLU A 280 15.66 9.80 -7.45
CA GLU A 280 15.47 11.22 -7.78
C GLU A 280 14.03 11.67 -7.48
N VAL A 281 13.04 10.86 -7.89
CA VAL A 281 11.62 11.12 -7.58
C VAL A 281 11.39 11.17 -6.08
N ARG A 282 11.86 10.16 -5.34
CA ARG A 282 11.72 10.08 -3.89
C ARG A 282 12.38 11.26 -3.19
N GLN A 283 13.59 11.64 -3.60
CA GLN A 283 14.27 12.79 -3.00
C GLN A 283 13.44 14.07 -3.22
N SER A 284 12.93 14.29 -4.43
CA SER A 284 12.06 15.44 -4.69
C SER A 284 10.76 15.39 -3.86
N GLN A 285 10.18 14.20 -3.63
CA GLN A 285 9.03 14.06 -2.73
C GLN A 285 9.38 14.44 -1.29
N LEU A 286 10.52 13.97 -0.77
CA LEU A 286 10.98 14.31 0.58
C LEU A 286 11.15 15.82 0.73
N ASP A 287 11.86 16.46 -0.20
CA ASP A 287 12.12 17.90 -0.16
C ASP A 287 10.81 18.71 -0.20
N ARG A 288 9.89 18.39 -1.12
CA ARG A 288 8.60 19.10 -1.22
C ARG A 288 7.71 18.89 0.01
N VAL A 289 7.69 17.68 0.58
CA VAL A 289 6.92 17.40 1.82
C VAL A 289 7.54 18.12 3.02
N LEU A 290 8.87 18.21 3.10
CA LEU A 290 9.56 18.98 4.13
C LEU A 290 9.23 20.48 4.06
N ASP A 291 9.15 21.04 2.87
CA ASP A 291 8.84 22.46 2.64
C ASP A 291 7.34 22.79 2.74
N ALA A 292 6.47 21.77 2.77
CA ALA A 292 5.03 21.98 2.82
C ALA A 292 4.58 22.75 4.08
N THR A 293 3.73 23.74 3.85
CA THR A 293 3.10 24.62 4.85
C THR A 293 1.59 24.40 4.96
N THR A 294 1.02 23.54 4.12
CA THR A 294 -0.39 23.13 4.17
C THR A 294 -0.53 21.62 3.91
N PHE A 295 -1.65 21.02 4.31
CA PHE A 295 -1.92 19.61 4.00
C PHE A 295 -2.03 19.38 2.48
N ALA A 296 -2.55 20.37 1.74
CA ALA A 296 -2.58 20.32 0.29
C ALA A 296 -1.18 20.22 -0.32
N GLU A 297 -0.25 21.04 0.16
CA GLU A 297 1.16 21.01 -0.27
C GLU A 297 1.85 19.69 0.10
N VAL A 298 1.49 19.06 1.23
CA VAL A 298 1.98 17.70 1.55
C VAL A 298 1.55 16.69 0.49
N ILE A 299 0.28 16.73 0.09
CA ILE A 299 -0.24 15.83 -0.94
C ILE A 299 0.36 16.12 -2.32
N ASP A 300 0.46 17.40 -2.69
CA ASP A 300 1.08 17.81 -3.95
C ASP A 300 2.57 17.41 -3.98
N GLY A 301 3.29 17.55 -2.86
CA GLY A 301 4.68 17.12 -2.71
C GLY A 301 4.90 15.62 -2.90
N ILE A 302 3.90 14.78 -2.57
CA ILE A 302 3.94 13.34 -2.87
C ILE A 302 3.63 13.08 -4.36
N VAL A 303 2.69 13.81 -4.94
CA VAL A 303 2.11 13.50 -6.26
C VAL A 303 2.92 14.06 -7.41
N GLU A 304 3.28 15.34 -7.36
CA GLU A 304 3.86 16.06 -8.49
C GLU A 304 5.18 15.45 -8.98
N PRO A 305 6.15 15.05 -8.11
CA PRO A 305 7.38 14.42 -8.58
C PRO A 305 7.14 13.13 -9.38
N VAL A 306 6.14 12.34 -8.99
CA VAL A 306 5.76 11.10 -9.70
C VAL A 306 5.15 11.45 -11.06
N GLN A 307 4.30 12.47 -11.13
CA GLN A 307 3.71 12.93 -12.39
C GLN A 307 4.76 13.49 -13.35
N GLU A 308 5.68 14.32 -12.84
CA GLU A 308 6.76 14.92 -13.62
C GLU A 308 7.68 13.83 -14.22
N ALA A 309 8.11 12.87 -13.41
CA ALA A 309 8.91 11.76 -13.88
C ALA A 309 8.15 10.84 -14.84
N LEU A 310 6.84 10.63 -14.63
CA LEU A 310 5.99 9.86 -15.52
C LEU A 310 5.94 10.51 -16.90
N LEU A 311 5.65 11.81 -16.96
CA LEU A 311 5.61 12.58 -18.21
C LEU A 311 6.97 12.58 -18.91
N ALA A 312 8.06 12.75 -18.16
CA ALA A 312 9.42 12.72 -18.70
C ALA A 312 9.82 11.33 -19.25
N SER A 313 9.21 10.25 -18.75
CA SER A 313 9.49 8.87 -19.19
C SER A 313 8.69 8.44 -20.42
N MET A 314 7.76 9.27 -20.91
CA MET A 314 6.84 8.92 -21.99
C MET A 314 7.14 9.74 -23.24
N SER A 315 7.05 9.11 -24.42
CA SER A 315 7.07 9.85 -25.69
C SER A 315 5.82 10.73 -25.82
N PRO A 316 5.86 11.81 -26.63
CA PRO A 316 4.68 12.65 -26.85
C PRO A 316 3.43 11.88 -27.33
N TYR A 317 3.63 10.80 -28.10
CA TYR A 317 2.54 9.91 -28.54
C TYR A 317 1.95 9.10 -27.38
N GLU A 318 2.80 8.55 -26.50
CA GLU A 318 2.34 7.81 -25.32
C GLU A 318 1.68 8.72 -24.29
N GLN A 319 2.12 9.99 -24.20
CA GLN A 319 1.43 10.99 -23.39
C GLN A 319 0.00 11.20 -23.93
N ASP A 320 -0.14 11.47 -25.23
CA ASP A 320 -1.45 11.57 -25.88
C ASP A 320 -2.27 10.29 -25.71
N GLU A 321 -1.68 9.10 -25.77
CA GLU A 321 -2.37 7.81 -25.55
C GLU A 321 -2.73 7.57 -24.08
N LEU A 322 -1.93 7.97 -23.10
CA LEU A 322 -2.29 7.92 -21.68
C LEU A 322 -3.44 8.89 -21.37
N PHE A 323 -3.43 10.07 -22.00
CA PHE A 323 -4.50 11.05 -21.89
C PHE A 323 -5.74 10.68 -22.72
N SER A 324 -5.58 9.90 -23.80
CA SER A 324 -6.68 9.37 -24.63
C SER A 324 -7.24 8.06 -24.08
N THR A 325 -6.44 7.27 -23.38
CA THR A 325 -6.92 6.12 -22.63
C THR A 325 -7.83 6.60 -21.51
N ARG A 326 -7.66 7.78 -20.89
CA ARG A 326 -8.75 8.34 -20.06
C ARG A 326 -10.14 8.25 -20.73
N LEU A 327 -10.27 8.64 -22.01
CA LEU A 327 -11.52 8.51 -22.77
C LEU A 327 -11.96 7.05 -22.94
N GLY A 328 -11.03 6.12 -23.16
CA GLY A 328 -11.31 4.68 -23.21
C GLY A 328 -11.75 4.07 -21.88
N TRP A 329 -11.57 4.77 -20.76
CA TRP A 329 -11.92 4.36 -19.41
C TRP A 329 -13.14 5.13 -18.87
N GLY A 330 -13.81 5.91 -19.73
CA GLY A 330 -14.94 6.77 -19.32
C GLY A 330 -14.53 8.00 -18.52
N ILE A 331 -13.24 8.29 -18.42
CA ILE A 331 -12.69 9.47 -17.74
C ILE A 331 -12.50 10.55 -18.82
N PRO A 332 -13.24 11.67 -18.79
CA PRO A 332 -13.06 12.73 -19.77
C PRO A 332 -11.59 13.17 -19.84
N SER A 333 -11.08 13.45 -21.05
CA SER A 333 -9.78 14.10 -21.18
C SER A 333 -9.78 15.37 -20.32
N PRO A 334 -8.65 15.71 -19.67
CA PRO A 334 -8.52 17.04 -19.10
C PRO A 334 -8.77 18.02 -20.25
N PRO A 335 -9.60 19.06 -20.07
CA PRO A 335 -9.82 20.02 -21.12
C PRO A 335 -8.46 20.58 -21.57
N ALA A 336 -8.26 20.75 -22.86
CA ALA A 336 -7.04 21.36 -23.39
C ALA A 336 -6.91 22.79 -22.80
N GLY A 337 -6.14 22.93 -21.73
CA GLY A 337 -6.02 24.15 -20.94
C GLY A 337 -5.71 23.87 -19.46
N PRO A 338 -5.35 24.91 -18.68
CA PRO A 338 -5.13 24.77 -17.23
C PRO A 338 -6.36 24.14 -16.55
N LEU A 339 -6.13 23.35 -15.49
CA LEU A 339 -7.08 22.54 -14.70
C LEU A 339 -8.18 23.36 -13.97
N THR A 340 -8.62 24.48 -14.52
CA THR A 340 -9.55 25.44 -13.93
C THR A 340 -10.93 25.43 -14.60
N GLY A 341 -11.24 24.43 -15.43
CA GLY A 341 -12.47 24.35 -16.22
C GLY A 341 -13.52 23.34 -15.73
N ARG A 342 -14.76 23.53 -16.19
CA ARG A 342 -15.95 22.72 -15.89
C ARG A 342 -15.82 21.22 -16.25
N GLY A 343 -15.09 20.88 -17.33
CA GLY A 343 -14.94 19.49 -17.79
C GLY A 343 -14.03 18.61 -16.93
N ALA A 344 -12.95 19.16 -16.35
CA ALA A 344 -12.11 18.42 -15.40
C ALA A 344 -12.91 18.01 -14.16
N LEU A 345 -13.82 18.89 -13.76
CA LEU A 345 -14.69 18.69 -12.61
C LEU A 345 -15.75 17.61 -12.85
N GLU A 346 -16.39 17.60 -14.02
CA GLU A 346 -17.37 16.57 -14.39
C GLU A 346 -16.73 15.18 -14.46
N GLY A 347 -15.53 15.07 -15.05
CA GLY A 347 -14.78 13.81 -15.09
C GLY A 347 -14.35 13.30 -13.72
N PHE A 348 -13.93 14.22 -12.86
CA PHE A 348 -13.64 13.93 -11.45
C PHE A 348 -14.87 13.40 -10.69
N GLN A 349 -16.02 14.05 -10.87
CA GLN A 349 -17.27 13.63 -10.23
C GLN A 349 -17.70 12.24 -10.67
N GLU A 350 -17.59 11.93 -11.96
CA GLU A 350 -17.91 10.60 -12.47
C GLU A 350 -16.95 9.54 -11.91
N GLY A 351 -15.65 9.84 -11.82
CA GLY A 351 -14.67 8.97 -11.16
C GLY A 351 -15.00 8.71 -9.68
N CYS A 352 -15.38 9.76 -8.93
CA CYS A 352 -15.83 9.63 -7.55
C CYS A 352 -17.07 8.74 -7.45
N ARG A 353 -18.04 8.91 -8.35
CA ARG A 353 -19.28 8.14 -8.39
C ARG A 353 -19.01 6.65 -8.65
N VAL A 354 -18.21 6.33 -9.66
CA VAL A 354 -17.84 4.95 -10.01
C VAL A 354 -17.08 4.29 -8.86
N LEU A 355 -16.10 4.98 -8.28
CA LEU A 355 -15.36 4.47 -7.13
C LEU A 355 -16.27 4.28 -5.90
N SER A 356 -17.17 5.22 -5.63
CA SER A 356 -18.11 5.15 -4.51
C SER A 356 -19.05 3.96 -4.64
N VAL A 357 -19.60 3.72 -5.83
CA VAL A 357 -20.45 2.54 -6.09
C VAL A 357 -19.66 1.24 -5.92
N THR A 358 -18.46 1.16 -6.51
CA THR A 358 -17.64 -0.06 -6.46
C THR A 358 -17.20 -0.37 -5.04
N VAL A 359 -16.71 0.64 -4.31
CA VAL A 359 -16.29 0.47 -2.92
C VAL A 359 -17.50 0.19 -2.03
N GLY A 360 -18.62 0.90 -2.21
CA GLY A 360 -19.84 0.69 -1.43
C GLY A 360 -20.38 -0.74 -1.55
N GLN A 361 -20.47 -1.27 -2.78
CA GLN A 361 -20.88 -2.65 -3.03
C GLN A 361 -19.91 -3.64 -2.37
N GLY A 362 -18.60 -3.46 -2.57
CA GLY A 362 -17.59 -4.32 -1.96
C GLY A 362 -17.61 -4.29 -0.43
N MET A 363 -17.89 -3.14 0.18
CA MET A 363 -17.99 -3.02 1.64
C MET A 363 -19.29 -3.62 2.20
N ALA A 364 -20.41 -3.52 1.49
CA ALA A 364 -21.66 -4.17 1.86
C ALA A 364 -21.50 -5.70 1.85
N GLU A 365 -20.91 -6.27 0.79
CA GLU A 365 -20.58 -7.70 0.71
C GLU A 365 -19.69 -8.17 1.86
N LEU A 366 -18.82 -7.29 2.36
CA LEU A 366 -17.97 -7.58 3.52
C LEU A 366 -18.72 -7.53 4.83
N ALA A 367 -19.57 -6.52 5.02
CA ALA A 367 -20.40 -6.40 6.21
C ALA A 367 -21.28 -7.65 6.39
N ASP A 368 -21.97 -8.09 5.33
CA ASP A 368 -22.82 -9.28 5.36
C ASP A 368 -22.06 -10.54 5.79
N ARG A 369 -20.83 -10.72 5.28
CA ARG A 369 -19.96 -11.83 5.68
C ARG A 369 -19.61 -11.78 7.16
N TYR A 370 -19.31 -10.61 7.71
CA TYR A 370 -18.92 -10.46 9.11
C TYR A 370 -20.08 -10.50 10.10
N GLU A 371 -21.26 -9.98 9.72
CA GLU A 371 -22.48 -10.11 10.52
C GLU A 371 -22.87 -11.58 10.70
N SER A 372 -22.71 -12.39 9.65
CA SER A 372 -22.93 -13.83 9.72
C SER A 372 -21.92 -14.58 10.61
N ALA A 373 -20.75 -13.98 10.87
CA ALA A 373 -19.63 -14.60 11.59
C ALA A 373 -19.55 -14.25 13.09
N SER A 374 -20.51 -13.51 13.65
CA SER A 374 -20.51 -13.00 15.05
C SER A 374 -19.36 -12.03 15.42
N GLU A 375 -18.59 -11.53 14.45
CA GLU A 375 -17.42 -10.66 14.67
C GLU A 375 -17.78 -9.16 14.74
N SER A 376 -18.58 -8.78 15.74
CA SER A 376 -19.20 -7.45 15.79
C SER A 376 -18.22 -6.26 15.76
N ALA A 377 -16.98 -6.41 16.26
CA ALA A 377 -15.99 -5.34 16.29
C ALA A 377 -15.35 -5.06 14.91
N MET A 378 -15.08 -6.11 14.13
CA MET A 378 -14.52 -5.95 12.79
C MET A 378 -15.58 -5.44 11.81
N ALA A 379 -16.83 -5.91 11.93
CA ALA A 379 -17.96 -5.38 11.18
C ALA A 379 -18.13 -3.86 11.40
N ARG A 380 -18.13 -3.40 12.66
CA ARG A 380 -18.19 -1.96 12.99
C ARG A 380 -17.02 -1.16 12.39
N ARG A 381 -15.81 -1.72 12.37
CA ARG A 381 -14.64 -1.08 11.75
C ARG A 381 -14.82 -0.94 10.23
N HIS A 382 -15.27 -1.99 9.56
CA HIS A 382 -15.54 -1.94 8.12
C HIS A 382 -16.67 -0.97 7.78
N HIS A 383 -17.74 -0.94 8.58
CA HIS A 383 -18.83 0.03 8.40
C HIS A 383 -18.34 1.47 8.50
N ALA A 384 -17.60 1.82 9.56
CA ALA A 384 -17.03 3.15 9.73
C ALA A 384 -16.07 3.54 8.59
N LEU A 385 -15.28 2.58 8.05
CA LEU A 385 -14.46 2.83 6.87
C LEU A 385 -15.33 3.11 5.64
N ALA A 386 -16.38 2.33 5.42
CA ALA A 386 -17.28 2.48 4.29
C ALA A 386 -17.96 3.85 4.32
N GLU A 387 -18.44 4.28 5.48
CA GLU A 387 -18.99 5.62 5.70
C GLU A 387 -17.95 6.70 5.41
N ALA A 388 -16.74 6.61 5.97
CA ALA A 388 -15.68 7.58 5.73
C ALA A 388 -15.31 7.70 4.23
N ILE A 389 -15.23 6.57 3.52
CA ILE A 389 -15.00 6.55 2.07
C ILE A 389 -16.20 7.15 1.33
N HIS A 390 -17.42 6.81 1.73
CA HIS A 390 -18.63 7.35 1.14
C HIS A 390 -18.69 8.87 1.27
N HIS A 391 -18.47 9.42 2.47
CA HIS A 391 -18.43 10.87 2.70
C HIS A 391 -17.33 11.57 1.90
N LEU A 392 -16.14 10.96 1.82
CA LEU A 392 -15.05 11.48 1.00
C LEU A 392 -15.45 11.55 -0.48
N LEU A 393 -16.06 10.48 -1.01
CA LEU A 393 -16.38 10.35 -2.43
C LEU A 393 -17.71 11.01 -2.82
N SER A 394 -18.60 11.29 -1.87
CA SER A 394 -19.86 12.01 -2.12
C SER A 394 -19.63 13.51 -2.35
N GLY A 395 -18.38 13.98 -2.28
CA GLY A 395 -18.04 15.39 -2.43
C GLY A 395 -18.54 16.26 -1.29
N GLN A 396 -18.94 15.65 -0.16
CA GLN A 396 -19.18 16.41 1.06
C GLN A 396 -17.85 17.01 1.48
N ALA A 397 -17.72 18.33 1.28
CA ALA A 397 -16.51 19.03 1.69
C ALA A 397 -16.32 18.79 3.19
N ALA A 398 -15.19 18.19 3.54
CA ALA A 398 -14.68 18.26 4.90
C ALA A 398 -14.77 19.75 5.29
N PRO A 399 -15.46 20.10 6.38
CA PRO A 399 -15.45 21.47 6.82
C PRO A 399 -13.99 21.90 6.98
N PRO A 400 -13.65 23.16 6.68
CA PRO A 400 -12.33 23.68 6.95
C PRO A 400 -12.15 23.73 8.47
N ALA A 401 -11.92 22.59 9.12
CA ALA A 401 -11.43 22.65 10.48
C ALA A 401 -10.01 23.19 10.39
N MET A 402 -9.71 24.14 11.26
CA MET A 402 -8.37 24.69 11.34
C MET A 402 -7.43 23.55 11.76
N THR A 403 -6.64 23.04 10.83
CA THR A 403 -5.48 22.22 11.17
C THR A 403 -4.55 23.11 11.97
N THR A 404 -4.23 22.71 13.20
CA THR A 404 -3.19 23.41 13.95
C THR A 404 -1.83 23.14 13.28
N PRO A 405 -0.81 23.99 13.50
CA PRO A 405 0.55 23.72 13.02
C PRO A 405 1.05 22.33 13.43
N GLU A 406 0.67 21.87 14.63
CA GLU A 406 1.01 20.54 15.13
C GLU A 406 0.36 19.43 14.30
N ALA A 407 -0.94 19.56 13.96
CA ALA A 407 -1.64 18.59 13.13
C ALA A 407 -1.04 18.52 11.71
N LEU A 408 -0.67 19.66 11.12
CA LEU A 408 0.05 19.69 9.84
C LEU A 408 1.39 18.94 9.94
N GLN A 409 2.14 19.19 11.01
CA GLN A 409 3.43 18.55 11.20
C GLN A 409 3.29 17.03 11.29
N ILE A 410 2.24 16.50 11.94
CA ILE A 410 1.97 15.05 11.93
C ILE A 410 1.72 14.53 10.50
N TRP A 411 0.96 15.25 9.66
CA TRP A 411 0.77 14.83 8.26
C TRP A 411 2.08 14.77 7.48
N LYS A 412 2.96 15.78 7.68
CA LYS A 412 4.31 15.79 7.11
C LYS A 412 5.09 14.57 7.58
N ASP A 413 5.13 14.30 8.88
CA ASP A 413 5.89 13.18 9.40
C ASP A 413 5.38 11.83 8.91
N MET A 414 4.05 11.66 8.79
CA MET A 414 3.46 10.43 8.26
C MET A 414 3.81 10.23 6.78
N ALA A 415 3.79 11.31 5.99
CA ALA A 415 4.22 11.27 4.60
C ALA A 415 5.73 10.95 4.50
N LEU A 416 6.57 11.63 5.27
CA LEU A 416 8.01 11.39 5.32
C LEU A 416 8.33 9.97 5.76
N ALA A 417 7.69 9.44 6.80
CA ALA A 417 7.87 8.06 7.24
C ALA A 417 7.51 7.03 6.15
N ALA A 418 6.44 7.28 5.39
CA ALA A 418 6.05 6.43 4.27
C ALA A 418 7.05 6.49 3.10
N LEU A 419 7.53 7.69 2.76
CA LEU A 419 8.56 7.91 1.74
C LEU A 419 9.91 7.31 2.16
N ASP A 420 10.30 7.52 3.42
CA ASP A 420 11.54 7.01 4.00
C ASP A 420 11.56 5.49 3.99
N SER A 421 10.48 4.85 4.39
CA SER A 421 10.33 3.39 4.35
C SER A 421 10.09 2.82 2.94
N HIS A 422 10.22 3.64 1.88
CA HIS A 422 9.98 3.26 0.50
C HIS A 422 8.61 2.61 0.28
N GLU A 423 7.57 3.01 1.02
CA GLU A 423 6.24 2.38 0.92
C GLU A 423 5.74 2.30 -0.53
N ILE A 424 6.00 3.34 -1.32
CA ILE A 424 5.61 3.42 -2.73
C ILE A 424 6.36 2.38 -3.60
N ALA A 425 7.68 2.27 -3.44
CA ALA A 425 8.51 1.35 -4.24
C ALA A 425 8.41 -0.12 -3.81
N ARG A 426 7.81 -0.39 -2.65
CA ARG A 426 7.61 -1.75 -2.13
C ARG A 426 6.36 -2.46 -2.69
N GLY A 427 5.42 -1.72 -3.27
CA GLY A 427 4.18 -2.32 -3.78
C GLY A 427 4.26 -2.73 -5.25
N GLU A 428 3.10 -3.01 -5.83
CA GLU A 428 3.00 -3.62 -7.17
C GLU A 428 3.30 -2.64 -8.31
N ALA A 429 2.97 -1.36 -8.12
CA ALA A 429 3.20 -0.31 -9.11
C ALA A 429 3.29 1.08 -8.47
N ILE A 430 4.28 1.89 -8.85
CA ILE A 430 4.53 3.23 -8.28
C ILE A 430 3.29 4.12 -8.34
N LEU A 431 2.58 4.17 -9.48
CA LEU A 431 1.39 5.03 -9.60
C LEU A 431 0.29 4.60 -8.62
N TYR A 432 0.06 3.28 -8.51
CA TYR A 432 -0.97 2.74 -7.62
C TYR A 432 -0.62 2.96 -6.15
N GLU A 433 0.62 2.71 -5.75
CA GLU A 433 1.04 2.90 -4.36
C GLU A 433 1.12 4.37 -3.96
N THR A 434 1.46 5.26 -4.90
CA THR A 434 1.36 6.71 -4.70
C THR A 434 -0.09 7.10 -4.46
N ALA A 435 -1.01 6.65 -5.32
CA ALA A 435 -2.45 6.89 -5.15
C ALA A 435 -2.99 6.29 -3.84
N ARG A 436 -2.51 5.11 -3.43
CA ARG A 436 -2.89 4.46 -2.17
C ARG A 436 -2.39 5.24 -0.94
N LEU A 437 -1.17 5.76 -0.99
CA LEU A 437 -0.63 6.63 0.07
C LEU A 437 -1.43 7.93 0.19
N VAL A 438 -1.70 8.59 -0.94
CA VAL A 438 -2.51 9.82 -0.98
C VAL A 438 -3.92 9.55 -0.47
N PHE A 439 -4.56 8.47 -0.93
CA PHE A 439 -5.88 8.08 -0.46
C PHE A 439 -5.90 7.86 1.05
N LYS A 440 -4.91 7.14 1.59
CA LYS A 440 -4.75 6.89 3.02
C LYS A 440 -4.68 8.22 3.81
N LEU A 441 -3.88 9.17 3.36
CA LEU A 441 -3.73 10.48 4.00
C LEU A 441 -5.02 11.31 3.90
N VAL A 442 -5.61 11.43 2.71
CA VAL A 442 -6.82 12.22 2.47
C VAL A 442 -8.02 11.65 3.23
N LEU A 443 -8.19 10.33 3.24
CA LEU A 443 -9.26 9.67 3.97
C LEU A 443 -9.10 9.87 5.48
N SER A 444 -7.88 9.74 6.00
CA SER A 444 -7.60 9.97 7.43
C SER A 444 -7.84 11.43 7.82
N HIS A 445 -7.44 12.37 6.96
CA HIS A 445 -7.73 13.79 7.14
C HIS A 445 -9.24 14.04 7.18
N HIS A 446 -9.98 13.52 6.19
CA HIS A 446 -11.44 13.63 6.15
C HIS A 446 -12.12 13.04 7.39
N ASP A 447 -11.73 11.85 7.83
CA ASP A 447 -12.26 11.19 9.03
C ASP A 447 -11.99 12.00 10.33
N CYS A 448 -10.84 12.68 10.43
CA CYS A 448 -10.59 13.62 11.53
C CYS A 448 -11.60 14.78 11.53
N HIS A 449 -11.91 15.32 10.36
CA HIS A 449 -12.85 16.45 10.23
C HIS A 449 -14.30 16.07 10.54
N GLN A 450 -14.74 14.86 10.17
CA GLN A 450 -16.07 14.38 10.51
C GLN A 450 -16.25 14.25 12.02
N GLY A 451 -15.26 13.68 12.72
CA GLY A 451 -15.30 13.58 14.19
C GLY A 451 -15.40 14.94 14.91
N VAL A 452 -14.83 16.01 14.34
CA VAL A 452 -15.00 17.39 14.85
C VAL A 452 -16.41 17.91 14.57
N SER A 453 -16.94 17.64 13.38
CA SER A 453 -18.26 18.11 12.91
C SER A 453 -19.40 17.49 13.71
N ASP A 454 -19.24 16.25 14.14
CA ASP A 454 -20.19 15.52 14.99
C ASP A 454 -20.22 16.03 16.44
N GLY A 455 -19.56 17.15 16.72
CA GLY A 455 -19.65 17.87 18.00
C GLY A 455 -18.77 17.30 19.11
N MET A 456 -17.83 16.41 18.78
CA MET A 456 -16.96 15.83 19.81
C MET A 456 -15.87 16.80 20.30
N ARG A 457 -15.39 17.72 19.44
CA ARG A 457 -14.31 18.70 19.77
C ARG A 457 -14.38 19.94 18.87
N ALA A 458 -13.74 21.03 19.28
CA ALA A 458 -13.66 22.27 18.47
C ALA A 458 -12.50 22.29 17.44
N ARG A 459 -11.50 21.40 17.58
CA ARG A 459 -10.29 21.34 16.74
C ARG A 459 -9.78 19.90 16.65
N VAL A 460 -9.06 19.60 15.57
CA VAL A 460 -8.28 18.36 15.41
C VAL A 460 -6.92 18.55 16.07
N ASP A 461 -6.53 17.65 16.99
CA ASP A 461 -5.19 17.63 17.59
C ASP A 461 -4.27 16.56 16.95
N ALA A 462 -3.01 16.51 17.38
CA ALA A 462 -2.02 15.55 16.87
C ALA A 462 -2.39 14.08 17.17
N HIS A 463 -3.03 13.82 18.32
CA HIS A 463 -3.45 12.47 18.70
C HIS A 463 -4.57 11.97 17.79
N ASP A 464 -5.55 12.82 17.49
CA ASP A 464 -6.66 12.52 16.59
C ASP A 464 -6.15 12.12 15.21
N VAL A 465 -5.22 12.90 14.64
CA VAL A 465 -4.58 12.60 13.35
C VAL A 465 -3.93 11.23 13.35
N VAL A 466 -3.09 10.95 14.36
CA VAL A 466 -2.40 9.67 14.45
C VAL A 466 -3.40 8.52 14.62
N ASP A 467 -4.41 8.64 15.48
CA ASP A 467 -5.40 7.56 15.67
C ASP A 467 -6.16 7.23 14.38
N ARG A 468 -6.63 8.25 13.67
CA ARG A 468 -7.34 8.05 12.39
C ARG A 468 -6.42 7.48 11.32
N MET A 469 -5.18 7.98 11.21
CA MET A 469 -4.20 7.44 10.28
C MET A 469 -3.91 5.96 10.53
N VAL A 470 -3.67 5.56 11.78
CA VAL A 470 -3.43 4.16 12.13
C VAL A 470 -4.67 3.30 11.85
N ARG A 471 -5.86 3.81 12.21
CA ARG A 471 -7.13 3.13 11.97
C ARG A 471 -7.35 2.86 10.47
N VAL A 472 -7.27 3.90 9.64
CA VAL A 472 -7.39 3.80 8.18
C VAL A 472 -6.32 2.87 7.62
N THR A 473 -5.07 2.99 8.06
CA THR A 473 -3.98 2.11 7.60
C THR A 473 -4.26 0.64 7.87
N LYS A 474 -4.70 0.30 9.10
CA LYS A 474 -5.05 -1.08 9.48
C LYS A 474 -6.22 -1.59 8.64
N MET A 475 -7.24 -0.76 8.43
CA MET A 475 -8.42 -1.11 7.63
C MET A 475 -8.07 -1.38 6.16
N LEU A 476 -7.24 -0.53 5.53
CA LEU A 476 -6.85 -0.68 4.13
C LEU A 476 -5.97 -1.92 3.87
N ARG A 477 -5.27 -2.42 4.90
CA ARG A 477 -4.45 -3.65 4.83
C ARG A 477 -5.26 -4.95 4.92
N GLY A 478 -6.53 -4.90 5.31
CA GLY A 478 -7.37 -6.09 5.34
C GLY A 478 -7.40 -6.74 3.96
N ALA A 479 -7.18 -8.05 3.87
CA ALA A 479 -7.00 -8.76 2.59
C ALA A 479 -8.16 -8.49 1.61
N LEU A 480 -9.38 -8.38 2.15
CA LEU A 480 -10.59 -8.11 1.40
C LEU A 480 -10.65 -6.66 0.88
N VAL A 481 -10.35 -5.67 1.73
CA VAL A 481 -10.25 -4.25 1.33
C VAL A 481 -9.11 -4.07 0.33
N SER A 482 -7.95 -4.69 0.55
CA SER A 482 -6.84 -4.69 -0.40
C SER A 482 -7.22 -5.30 -1.76
N ALA A 483 -8.01 -6.38 -1.78
CA ALA A 483 -8.52 -6.95 -3.02
C ALA A 483 -9.48 -6.00 -3.74
N LEU A 484 -10.38 -5.34 -3.01
CA LEU A 484 -11.29 -4.32 -3.53
C LEU A 484 -10.52 -3.14 -4.15
N MET A 485 -9.56 -2.58 -3.41
CA MET A 485 -8.74 -1.45 -3.86
C MET A 485 -7.92 -1.80 -5.10
N ARG A 486 -7.41 -3.04 -5.21
CA ARG A 486 -6.75 -3.52 -6.43
C ARG A 486 -7.68 -3.61 -7.64
N ARG A 487 -8.96 -3.97 -7.46
CA ARG A 487 -9.95 -3.94 -8.54
C ARG A 487 -10.21 -2.50 -9.00
N SER A 488 -10.24 -1.55 -8.07
CA SER A 488 -10.43 -0.12 -8.33
C SER A 488 -9.12 0.65 -8.56
N ARG A 489 -8.01 -0.03 -8.88
CA ARG A 489 -6.68 0.58 -8.95
C ARG A 489 -6.61 1.75 -9.92
N LYS A 490 -7.38 1.68 -11.00
CA LYS A 490 -7.30 2.64 -12.12
C LYS A 490 -8.06 3.91 -11.78
N GLU A 491 -9.23 3.74 -11.19
CA GLU A 491 -10.07 4.79 -10.61
C GLU A 491 -9.31 5.51 -9.50
N MET A 492 -8.64 4.76 -8.62
CA MET A 492 -7.79 5.34 -7.57
C MET A 492 -6.67 6.20 -8.14
N ILE A 493 -5.95 5.73 -9.15
CA ILE A 493 -4.88 6.50 -9.78
C ILE A 493 -5.43 7.75 -10.43
N ALA A 494 -6.49 7.62 -11.24
CA ALA A 494 -7.13 8.77 -11.86
C ALA A 494 -7.53 9.81 -10.80
N LEU A 495 -8.10 9.36 -9.70
CA LEU A 495 -8.65 10.23 -8.68
C LEU A 495 -7.56 10.87 -7.80
N PHE A 496 -6.68 10.07 -7.22
CA PHE A 496 -5.73 10.51 -6.19
C PHE A 496 -4.35 10.84 -6.72
N LEU A 497 -3.95 10.35 -7.89
CA LEU A 497 -2.72 10.82 -8.52
C LEU A 497 -2.98 12.07 -9.34
N PHE A 498 -4.08 12.16 -10.10
CA PHE A 498 -4.24 13.28 -11.04
C PHE A 498 -5.20 14.38 -10.60
N ASN A 499 -6.02 14.13 -9.58
CA ASN A 499 -7.01 15.09 -9.10
C ASN A 499 -6.96 15.32 -7.58
N SER A 500 -5.89 14.90 -6.90
CA SER A 500 -5.72 15.12 -5.46
C SER A 500 -5.85 16.58 -5.06
N SER A 501 -5.23 17.49 -5.83
CA SER A 501 -5.26 18.94 -5.59
C SER A 501 -6.68 19.52 -5.60
N VAL A 502 -7.63 18.92 -6.32
CA VAL A 502 -9.04 19.32 -6.34
C VAL A 502 -9.71 19.01 -4.99
N PHE A 503 -9.41 17.84 -4.41
CA PHE A 503 -9.90 17.46 -3.08
C PHE A 503 -9.32 18.35 -1.99
N VAL A 504 -7.99 18.42 -1.89
CA VAL A 504 -7.32 19.00 -0.72
C VAL A 504 -7.41 20.52 -0.68
N ARG A 505 -7.56 21.19 -1.83
CA ARG A 505 -7.73 22.65 -1.89
C ARG A 505 -9.20 23.09 -1.74
N GLY A 506 -10.10 22.18 -1.36
CA GLY A 506 -11.51 22.50 -1.12
C GLY A 506 -12.26 23.02 -2.34
N ARG A 507 -11.73 22.79 -3.56
CA ARG A 507 -12.41 23.08 -4.82
C ARG A 507 -13.41 21.98 -5.20
N ALA A 508 -13.59 20.98 -4.34
CA ALA A 508 -14.68 20.02 -4.43
C ALA A 508 -16.03 20.77 -4.43
N PRO A 509 -16.97 20.48 -5.35
CA PRO A 509 -18.03 21.42 -5.67
C PRO A 509 -19.16 21.36 -4.64
N ARG A 510 -19.22 22.36 -3.75
CA ARG A 510 -20.52 22.74 -3.14
C ARG A 510 -21.46 23.44 -4.13
N ALA A 511 -20.96 23.87 -5.29
CA ALA A 511 -21.62 24.87 -6.13
C ALA A 511 -22.59 24.35 -7.21
N LEU A 512 -22.84 23.03 -7.32
CA LEU A 512 -23.62 22.48 -8.44
C LEU A 512 -24.91 21.73 -8.07
N GLY A 513 -25.30 21.69 -6.80
CA GLY A 513 -26.66 21.23 -6.42
C GLY A 513 -26.99 19.78 -6.78
N LEU A 514 -25.99 18.89 -6.86
CA LEU A 514 -26.23 17.46 -7.08
C LEU A 514 -26.59 16.79 -5.75
N ASP A 515 -27.87 16.43 -5.62
CA ASP A 515 -28.39 15.59 -4.56
C ASP A 515 -27.97 14.12 -4.78
N VAL A 516 -26.71 13.81 -4.44
CA VAL A 516 -26.17 12.43 -4.50
C VAL A 516 -26.77 11.55 -3.37
N ALA A 517 -27.50 12.15 -2.41
CA ALA A 517 -28.00 11.48 -1.22
C ALA A 517 -29.25 10.60 -1.45
N THR A 518 -29.85 10.59 -2.65
CA THR A 518 -31.17 9.97 -2.88
C THR A 518 -31.18 8.58 -3.54
N ARG A 519 -30.03 7.94 -3.82
CA ARG A 519 -30.02 6.60 -4.46
C ARG A 519 -28.98 5.62 -3.91
N LEU A 520 -28.96 5.41 -2.60
CA LEU A 520 -28.60 4.08 -2.10
C LEU A 520 -29.83 3.17 -2.25
N PRO A 521 -29.68 1.91 -2.68
CA PRO A 521 -30.76 0.92 -2.55
C PRO A 521 -31.25 0.93 -1.10
N GLY A 522 -32.57 0.89 -0.90
CA GLY A 522 -33.21 1.07 0.41
C GLY A 522 -32.87 0.02 1.48
N GLU A 523 -31.94 -0.89 1.21
CA GLU A 523 -31.47 -1.94 2.12
C GLU A 523 -30.21 -1.53 2.92
N LEU A 524 -29.61 -0.37 2.60
CA LEU A 524 -28.42 0.17 3.30
C LEU A 524 -28.69 1.43 4.15
N ARG A 525 -29.97 1.78 4.36
CA ARG A 525 -30.41 2.78 5.35
C ARG A 525 -31.14 2.06 6.46
#